data_AF-A0A5B2VB34-F1
#
_entry.id   AF-A0A5B2VB34-F1
#
_cell.length_a   1.000
_cell.length_b   1.000
_cell.length_c   1.000
_cell.angle_alpha   90.00
_cell.angle_beta   90.00
_cell.angle_gamma   90.00
#
_symmetry.space_group_name_H-M   'P 1'
#
loop_
_entity.id
_entity.type
_entity.pdbx_description
1 polymer ?
#
loop_
_entity_poly.entity_id
_entity_poly.type
_entity_poly.pdbx_seq_one_letter_code
_entity_poly.pdbx_strand_id
1 'polypeptide(L)'
;VAKGVKDCTVNKFEANFDDLHASIELVCDITIKGHYSVYSGSPLIKNFLGGDNIHGDGNGKAKIEKFKIAFDFDFTVEKRGDDLFIKSSIDKMKYTYDVLGKMVFAADNLYVGNKEQSASIVKLMNEN
;
A
#
# COMPACT_ATOMS: atom_id res chain seq x y z
N VAL A 1 -1.74 -0.78 11.79
CA VAL A 1 -3.15 -1.21 11.63
C VAL A 1 -3.66 -0.79 10.25
N ALA A 2 -4.13 -1.74 9.45
CA ALA A 2 -4.83 -1.48 8.18
C ALA A 2 -6.32 -1.83 8.32
N LYS A 3 -7.20 -0.98 7.79
CA LYS A 3 -8.66 -1.17 7.78
C LYS A 3 -9.20 -0.97 6.37
N GLY A 4 -10.33 -1.61 6.04
CA GLY A 4 -11.02 -1.47 4.75
C GLY A 4 -10.89 -2.68 3.82
N VAL A 5 -9.91 -3.56 4.07
CA VAL A 5 -9.67 -4.74 3.21
C VAL A 5 -10.88 -5.70 3.18
N LYS A 6 -11.59 -5.84 4.30
CA LYS A 6 -12.79 -6.68 4.39
C LYS A 6 -13.96 -6.21 3.51
N ASP A 7 -13.92 -4.94 3.08
CA ASP A 7 -14.97 -4.30 2.30
C ASP A 7 -14.54 -4.14 0.82
N CYS A 8 -13.41 -4.77 0.40
CA CYS A 8 -12.97 -4.74 -1.00
C CYS A 8 -13.96 -5.45 -1.91
N THR A 9 -14.20 -4.86 -3.07
CA THR A 9 -14.92 -5.49 -4.15
C THR A 9 -13.95 -6.27 -5.02
N VAL A 10 -14.31 -7.50 -5.38
CA VAL A 10 -13.59 -8.29 -6.39
C VAL A 10 -14.08 -7.83 -7.76
N ASN A 11 -13.23 -7.10 -8.49
CA ASN A 11 -13.57 -6.60 -9.82
C ASN A 11 -13.34 -7.65 -10.90
N LYS A 12 -12.30 -8.47 -10.71
CA LYS A 12 -11.91 -9.51 -11.65
C LYS A 12 -11.35 -10.70 -10.88
N PHE A 13 -11.73 -11.90 -11.28
CA PHE A 13 -11.13 -13.14 -10.82
C PHE A 13 -11.06 -14.12 -11.98
N GLU A 14 -9.87 -14.62 -12.28
CA GLU A 14 -9.63 -15.64 -13.31
C GLU A 14 -8.74 -16.73 -12.72
N ALA A 15 -9.10 -17.98 -12.96
CA ALA A 15 -8.29 -19.14 -12.60
C ALA A 15 -8.26 -20.11 -13.79
N ASN A 16 -7.05 -20.37 -14.29
CA ASN A 16 -6.79 -21.35 -15.33
C ASN A 16 -6.14 -22.58 -14.68
N PHE A 17 -6.85 -23.71 -14.73
CA PHE A 17 -6.39 -24.96 -14.13
C PHE A 17 -5.46 -25.77 -15.03
N ASP A 18 -5.43 -25.50 -16.34
CA ASP A 18 -4.48 -26.12 -17.26
C ASP A 18 -3.08 -25.54 -17.03
N ASP A 19 -3.00 -24.23 -16.83
CA ASP A 19 -1.75 -23.50 -16.57
C ASP A 19 -1.44 -23.35 -15.07
N LEU A 20 -2.36 -23.80 -14.20
CA LEU A 20 -2.28 -23.70 -12.74
C LEU A 20 -1.99 -22.27 -12.24
N HIS A 21 -2.67 -21.30 -12.85
CA HIS A 21 -2.42 -19.87 -12.67
C HIS A 21 -3.71 -19.11 -12.37
N ALA A 22 -3.65 -18.13 -11.47
CA ALA A 22 -4.80 -17.31 -11.12
C ALA A 22 -4.44 -15.82 -10.98
N SER A 23 -5.41 -14.97 -11.31
CA SER A 23 -5.34 -13.54 -11.07
C SER A 23 -6.59 -13.04 -10.35
N ILE A 24 -6.41 -12.05 -9.47
CA ILE A 24 -7.50 -11.39 -8.76
C ILE A 24 -7.25 -9.89 -8.70
N GLU A 25 -8.28 -9.12 -9.02
CA GLU A 25 -8.28 -7.67 -8.91
C GLU A 25 -9.28 -7.24 -7.83
N LEU A 26 -8.79 -6.49 -6.85
CA LEU A 26 -9.55 -5.93 -5.75
C LEU A 26 -9.56 -4.41 -5.84
N VAL A 27 -10.68 -3.79 -5.50
CA VAL A 27 -10.78 -2.34 -5.29
C VAL A 27 -11.45 -2.05 -3.96
N CYS A 28 -10.82 -1.20 -3.14
CA CYS A 28 -11.34 -0.81 -1.82
C CYS A 28 -10.86 0.57 -1.38
N ASP A 29 -11.59 1.15 -0.43
CA ASP A 29 -11.08 2.26 0.37
C ASP A 29 -10.30 1.70 1.57
N ILE A 30 -9.04 2.09 1.69
CA ILE A 30 -8.14 1.61 2.75
C ILE A 30 -7.73 2.75 3.67
N THR A 31 -7.69 2.47 4.97
CA THR A 31 -7.03 3.35 5.95
C THR A 31 -5.91 2.60 6.63
N ILE A 32 -4.69 3.14 6.52
CA ILE A 32 -3.50 2.66 7.21
C ILE A 32 -3.20 3.64 8.34
N LYS A 33 -2.97 3.13 9.55
CA LYS A 33 -2.50 3.89 10.71
C LYS A 33 -1.35 3.16 11.37
N GLY A 34 -0.35 3.87 11.84
CA GLY A 34 0.73 3.25 12.61
C GLY A 34 1.83 4.22 12.97
N HIS A 35 2.76 3.70 13.74
CA HIS A 35 4.04 4.34 13.96
C HIS A 35 4.86 4.31 12.65
N TYR A 36 5.53 5.40 12.33
CA TYR A 36 6.44 5.50 11.20
C TYR A 36 7.79 6.03 11.69
N SER A 37 8.86 5.64 11.01
CA SER A 37 10.18 6.22 11.16
C SER A 37 10.74 6.41 9.76
N VAL A 38 11.08 7.65 9.42
CA VAL A 38 11.53 8.03 8.07
C VAL A 38 12.75 8.92 8.17
N TYR A 39 13.67 8.71 7.24
CA TYR A 39 14.74 9.61 6.92
C TYR A 39 14.75 9.74 5.39
N SER A 40 14.51 10.94 4.88
CA SER A 40 14.34 11.17 3.44
C SER A 40 15.15 12.36 2.97
N GLY A 41 15.98 12.10 1.97
CA GLY A 41 16.65 13.11 1.15
C GLY A 41 16.02 13.23 -0.25
N SER A 42 14.72 12.92 -0.39
CA SER A 42 14.00 12.97 -1.68
C SER A 42 14.23 14.31 -2.40
N PRO A 43 14.54 14.31 -3.71
CA PRO A 43 14.75 15.53 -4.48
C PRO A 43 13.57 16.52 -4.43
N LEU A 44 12.33 16.02 -4.43
CA LEU A 44 11.13 16.85 -4.33
C LEU A 44 11.10 17.64 -3.02
N ILE A 45 11.39 16.96 -1.92
CA ILE A 45 11.46 17.52 -0.59
C ILE A 45 12.63 18.50 -0.46
N LYS A 46 13.81 18.14 -0.98
CA LYS A 46 14.99 19.01 -0.96
C LYS A 46 14.76 20.31 -1.71
N ASN A 47 14.15 20.24 -2.89
CA ASN A 47 13.87 21.43 -3.70
C ASN A 47 12.82 22.34 -3.03
N PHE A 48 11.84 21.77 -2.34
CA PHE A 48 10.78 22.53 -1.68
C PHE A 48 11.21 23.11 -0.32
N LEU A 49 12.10 22.42 0.41
CA LEU A 49 12.46 22.74 1.81
C LEU A 49 13.88 23.29 1.97
N GLY A 50 14.51 23.75 0.88
CA GLY A 50 15.78 24.49 0.94
C GLY A 50 17.03 23.61 1.11
N GLY A 51 16.96 22.34 0.71
CA GLY A 51 18.11 21.43 0.64
C GLY A 51 18.34 20.55 1.87
N ASP A 52 17.62 20.79 2.97
CA ASP A 52 17.73 20.01 4.20
C ASP A 52 17.03 18.64 4.08
N ASN A 53 17.51 17.67 4.87
CA ASN A 53 16.89 16.35 4.95
C ASN A 53 15.65 16.39 5.84
N ILE A 54 14.64 15.58 5.49
CA ILE A 54 13.53 15.30 6.39
C ILE A 54 13.88 14.09 7.25
N HIS A 55 13.58 14.19 8.53
CA HIS A 55 13.47 13.03 9.40
C HIS A 55 12.18 13.11 10.20
N GLY A 56 11.69 11.96 10.65
CA GLY A 56 10.55 11.91 11.55
C GLY A 56 10.33 10.54 12.11
N ASP A 57 9.81 10.51 13.32
CA ASP A 57 9.56 9.29 14.09
C ASP A 57 8.29 9.52 14.92
N GLY A 58 7.15 9.01 14.46
CA GLY A 58 5.87 9.45 14.99
C GLY A 58 4.71 8.59 14.52
N ASN A 59 3.51 9.13 14.63
CA ASN A 59 2.28 8.47 14.19
C ASN A 59 1.83 9.02 12.84
N GLY A 60 1.51 8.09 11.95
CA GLY A 60 1.05 8.35 10.60
C GLY A 60 -0.32 7.73 10.33
N LYS A 61 -1.02 8.34 9.38
CA LYS A 61 -2.25 7.82 8.81
C LYS A 61 -2.31 8.15 7.32
N ALA A 62 -2.60 7.15 6.50
CA ALA A 62 -2.98 7.31 5.11
C ALA A 62 -4.41 6.82 4.91
N LYS A 63 -5.24 7.61 4.24
CA LYS A 63 -6.53 7.20 3.68
C LYS A 63 -6.38 7.15 2.17
N ILE A 64 -6.76 6.04 1.57
CA ILE A 64 -6.61 5.79 0.14
C ILE A 64 -7.98 5.39 -0.38
N GLU A 65 -8.56 6.21 -1.24
CA GLU A 65 -9.84 5.94 -1.88
C GLU A 65 -9.62 5.17 -3.18
N LYS A 66 -10.50 4.19 -3.46
CA LYS A 66 -10.46 3.36 -4.67
C LYS A 66 -9.06 2.79 -4.95
N PHE A 67 -8.42 2.27 -3.91
CA PHE A 67 -7.14 1.57 -4.02
C PHE A 67 -7.37 0.27 -4.77
N LYS A 68 -6.80 0.19 -5.97
CA LYS A 68 -6.85 -0.98 -6.83
C LYS A 68 -5.60 -1.81 -6.59
N ILE A 69 -5.77 -3.10 -6.32
CA ILE A 69 -4.67 -4.06 -6.17
C ILE A 69 -4.97 -5.23 -7.09
N ALA A 70 -4.00 -5.59 -7.93
CA ALA A 70 -4.08 -6.81 -8.72
C ALA A 70 -3.00 -7.78 -8.24
N PHE A 71 -3.40 -9.02 -7.98
CA PHE A 71 -2.52 -10.12 -7.62
C PHE A 71 -2.53 -11.15 -8.75
N ASP A 72 -1.36 -11.71 -9.01
CA ASP A 72 -1.08 -12.67 -10.06
C ASP A 72 -0.19 -13.76 -9.45
N PHE A 73 -0.67 -14.99 -9.42
CA PHE A 73 -0.01 -16.08 -8.69
C PHE A 73 -0.28 -17.45 -9.30
N ASP A 74 0.73 -18.31 -9.21
CA ASP A 74 0.59 -19.73 -9.51
C ASP A 74 0.02 -20.48 -8.30
N PHE A 75 -0.69 -21.57 -8.55
CA PHE A 75 -1.19 -22.47 -7.51
C PHE A 75 -0.90 -23.93 -7.86
N THR A 76 -1.08 -24.83 -6.91
CA THR A 76 -1.09 -26.28 -7.16
C THR A 76 -2.38 -26.88 -6.61
N VAL A 77 -2.76 -28.04 -7.15
CA VAL A 77 -3.83 -28.87 -6.60
C VAL A 77 -3.19 -30.06 -5.91
N GLU A 78 -3.36 -30.17 -4.60
CA GLU A 78 -2.83 -31.25 -3.78
C GLU A 78 -3.98 -32.13 -3.30
N LYS A 79 -3.89 -33.45 -3.54
CA LYS A 79 -4.79 -34.43 -2.92
C LYS A 79 -4.30 -34.77 -1.51
N ARG A 80 -5.19 -34.69 -0.52
CA ARG A 80 -4.89 -35.07 0.87
C ARG A 80 -6.02 -35.95 1.38
N GLY A 81 -5.77 -37.25 1.46
CA GLY A 81 -6.83 -38.23 1.70
C GLY A 81 -7.78 -38.28 0.50
N ASP A 82 -9.07 -38.07 0.74
CA ASP A 82 -10.11 -38.03 -0.31
C ASP A 82 -10.42 -36.61 -0.80
N ASP A 83 -9.83 -35.58 -0.18
CA ASP A 83 -10.08 -34.18 -0.50
C ASP A 83 -9.01 -33.58 -1.43
N LEU A 84 -9.42 -32.56 -2.22
CA LEU A 84 -8.54 -31.75 -3.06
C LEU A 84 -8.38 -30.36 -2.45
N PHE A 85 -7.14 -29.87 -2.42
CA PHE A 85 -6.79 -28.56 -1.88
C PHE A 85 -6.09 -27.72 -2.95
N ILE A 86 -6.45 -26.44 -3.04
CA ILE A 86 -5.68 -25.45 -3.79
C ILE A 86 -4.66 -24.83 -2.85
N LYS A 87 -3.39 -24.84 -3.26
CA LYS A 87 -2.30 -24.21 -2.55
C LYS A 87 -1.69 -23.12 -3.42
N SER A 88 -1.91 -21.87 -3.03
CA SER A 88 -1.33 -20.71 -3.71
C SER A 88 0.15 -20.55 -3.37
N SER A 89 0.98 -20.27 -4.37
CA SER A 89 2.41 -19.96 -4.19
C SER A 89 2.60 -18.47 -3.86
N ILE A 90 2.15 -18.08 -2.66
CA ILE A 90 2.08 -16.67 -2.23
C ILE A 90 3.47 -16.01 -2.20
N ASP A 91 4.54 -16.79 -1.99
CA ASP A 91 5.93 -16.34 -1.98
C ASP A 91 6.41 -15.80 -3.34
N LYS A 92 5.80 -16.24 -4.44
CA LYS A 92 6.12 -15.81 -5.82
C LYS A 92 5.06 -14.90 -6.43
N MET A 93 4.02 -14.56 -5.66
CA MET A 93 2.92 -13.74 -6.11
C MET A 93 3.43 -12.37 -6.57
N LYS A 94 3.08 -12.01 -7.80
CA LYS A 94 3.27 -10.66 -8.31
C LYS A 94 2.07 -9.82 -7.91
N TYR A 95 2.32 -8.55 -7.61
CA TYR A 95 1.24 -7.61 -7.38
C TYR A 95 1.54 -6.27 -8.04
N THR A 96 0.49 -5.63 -8.52
CA THR A 96 0.50 -4.23 -8.94
C THR A 96 -0.56 -3.50 -8.15
N TYR A 97 -0.39 -2.18 -8.01
CA TYR A 97 -1.35 -1.35 -7.35
C TYR A 97 -1.52 -0.02 -8.08
N ASP A 98 -2.70 0.55 -7.94
CA ASP A 98 -3.03 1.87 -8.46
C ASP A 98 -3.97 2.60 -7.48
N VAL A 99 -3.85 3.92 -7.43
CA VAL A 99 -4.65 4.79 -6.59
C VAL A 99 -5.59 5.56 -7.52
N LEU A 100 -6.79 5.03 -7.71
CA LEU A 100 -7.76 5.59 -8.66
C LEU A 100 -8.55 6.77 -8.08
N GLY A 101 -8.51 6.94 -6.76
CA GLY A 101 -9.19 8.00 -6.02
C GLY A 101 -8.21 8.94 -5.32
N LYS A 102 -8.69 9.61 -4.28
CA LYS A 102 -7.87 10.52 -3.48
C LYS A 102 -7.01 9.74 -2.47
N MET A 103 -5.77 10.18 -2.30
CA MET A 103 -4.93 9.80 -1.16
C MET A 103 -4.81 10.99 -0.19
N VAL A 104 -4.98 10.75 1.11
CA VAL A 104 -4.86 11.78 2.14
C VAL A 104 -3.99 11.27 3.29
N PHE A 105 -2.96 12.04 3.60
CA PHE A 105 -1.99 11.81 4.65
C PHE A 105 -2.26 12.67 5.88
N ALA A 106 -1.91 12.13 7.03
CA ALA A 106 -1.69 12.84 8.27
C ALA A 106 -0.47 12.22 8.96
N ALA A 107 0.43 13.04 9.50
CA ALA A 107 1.60 12.61 10.24
C ALA A 107 1.95 13.69 11.29
N ASP A 108 2.54 13.26 12.40
CA ASP A 108 3.14 14.13 13.42
C ASP A 108 4.65 13.86 13.53
N ASN A 109 5.40 14.75 14.19
CA ASN A 109 6.83 14.58 14.46
C ASN A 109 7.75 14.45 13.22
N LEU A 110 7.44 15.19 12.15
CA LEU A 110 8.31 15.40 10.98
C LEU A 110 9.12 16.70 11.14
N TYR A 111 10.39 16.64 10.77
CA TYR A 111 11.34 17.74 10.91
C TYR A 111 12.10 17.99 9.62
N VAL A 112 12.44 19.26 9.39
CA VAL A 112 13.45 19.71 8.42
C VAL A 112 14.62 20.26 9.22
N GLY A 113 15.77 19.58 9.15
CA GLY A 113 16.85 19.84 10.10
C GLY A 113 16.35 19.66 11.54
N ASN A 114 16.44 20.68 12.38
CA ASN A 114 15.96 20.63 13.77
C ASN A 114 14.59 21.28 13.99
N LYS A 115 13.90 21.71 12.93
CA LYS A 115 12.61 22.39 13.03
C LYS A 115 11.48 21.43 12.70
N GLU A 116 10.52 21.32 13.60
CA GLU A 116 9.27 20.58 13.38
C GLU A 116 8.47 21.28 12.26
N GLN A 117 8.01 20.49 11.28
CA GLN A 117 7.38 20.97 10.03
C GLN A 117 6.26 20.03 9.56
N SER A 118 5.67 19.20 10.42
CA SER A 118 4.67 18.20 9.98
C SER A 118 3.53 18.81 9.20
N ALA A 119 2.97 19.93 9.65
CA ALA A 119 1.84 20.56 8.97
C ALA A 119 2.19 20.96 7.52
N SER A 120 3.37 21.56 7.31
CA SER A 120 3.84 21.98 5.99
C SER A 120 4.11 20.79 5.07
N ILE A 121 4.76 19.74 5.60
CA ILE A 121 5.11 18.53 4.84
C ILE A 121 3.84 17.75 4.47
N VAL A 122 2.93 17.55 5.44
CA VAL A 122 1.65 16.86 5.20
C VAL A 122 0.78 17.64 4.22
N LYS A 123 0.79 18.97 4.29
CA LYS A 123 0.09 19.80 3.30
C LYS A 123 0.66 19.57 1.90
N LEU A 124 1.97 19.63 1.73
CA LEU A 124 2.63 19.36 0.45
C LEU A 124 2.27 17.97 -0.09
N MET A 125 2.31 16.93 0.76
CA MET A 125 1.96 15.56 0.38
C MET A 125 0.50 15.37 -0.03
N ASN A 126 -0.40 16.23 0.45
CA ASN A 126 -1.83 16.17 0.13
C ASN A 126 -2.22 17.02 -1.09
N GLU A 127 -1.32 17.92 -1.52
CA GLU A 127 -1.49 18.79 -2.69
C GLU A 127 -0.90 18.17 -3.97
N ASN A 128 -0.11 17.11 -3.85
CA ASN A 128 0.52 16.35 -4.94
C ASN A 128 0.04 14.90 -4.94
#